data_AF-A0A8S2EL89-F1
#
_entry.id   AF-A0A8S2EL89-F1
#
_cell.length_a   1.000
_cell.length_b   1.000
_cell.length_c   1.000
_cell.angle_alpha   90.00
_cell.angle_beta   90.00
_cell.angle_gamma   90.00
#
_symmetry.space_group_name_H-M   'P 1'
#
loop_
_entity.id
_entity.type
_entity.pdbx_description
1 polymer ?
#
loop_
_entity_poly.entity_id
_entity_poly.type
_entity_poly.pdbx_seq_one_letter_code
_entity_poly.pdbx_strand_id
1 'polypeptide(L)'
;MLCDYLSNNERIKSRVTPTWIVGQTSSDYSKTIVEQEQALINFRDDQYNVLVATDIVQEGLDVAECSYVIRYEFVSDEIGTVQSRGRARAENSSYYLITSTDSVNHKREEANRKREIEMDDAIKIWEKTDHDEFKRQVENKTNELIHIWENEILAEHTLLSAQRENENVKGIICCKKCNYELGEIAWLKRRNTAYFITNENFFKKTIVSATPYTRVQEILFK
;
A
#
# COMPACT_ATOMS: atom_id res chain seq x y z
N MET A 1 3.80 14.59 15.08
CA MET A 1 3.99 13.15 14.79
C MET A 1 4.63 12.45 15.99
N LEU A 2 4.59 11.11 16.06
CA LEU A 2 5.25 10.35 17.13
C LEU A 2 6.75 10.64 17.24
N CYS A 3 7.45 10.80 16.11
CA CYS A 3 8.86 11.18 16.10
C CYS A 3 9.11 12.52 16.80
N ASP A 4 8.27 13.53 16.58
CA ASP A 4 8.39 14.82 17.26
C ASP A 4 8.23 14.68 18.77
N TYR A 5 7.30 13.82 19.21
CA TYR A 5 7.12 13.53 20.62
C TYR A 5 8.36 12.86 21.21
N LEU A 6 8.90 11.84 20.53
CA LEU A 6 10.09 11.10 20.99
C LEU A 6 11.32 12.02 21.09
N SER A 7 11.54 12.86 20.08
CA SER A 7 12.68 13.80 20.04
C SER A 7 12.60 14.90 21.10
N ASN A 8 11.41 15.32 21.50
CA ASN A 8 11.21 16.42 22.45
C ASN A 8 10.89 15.94 23.87
N ASN A 9 10.76 14.64 24.12
CA ASN A 9 10.42 14.13 25.44
C ASN A 9 11.64 14.12 26.37
N GLU A 10 11.61 14.97 27.40
CA GLU A 10 12.69 15.16 28.38
C GLU A 10 13.22 13.85 29.01
N ARG A 11 12.39 12.82 29.14
CA ARG A 11 12.79 11.55 29.78
C ARG A 11 13.62 10.65 28.87
N ILE A 12 13.45 10.76 27.56
CA ILE A 12 14.01 9.81 26.59
C ILE A 12 14.82 10.47 25.48
N LYS A 13 14.70 11.79 25.26
CA LYS A 13 15.37 12.52 24.17
C LYS A 13 16.88 12.35 24.10
N SER A 14 17.53 12.03 25.22
CA SER A 14 18.98 11.77 25.29
C SER A 14 19.38 10.37 24.83
N ARG A 15 18.42 9.46 24.65
CA ARG A 15 18.63 8.04 24.32
C ARG A 15 17.99 7.62 23.01
N VAL A 16 17.10 8.44 22.44
CA VAL A 16 16.35 8.09 21.22
C VAL A 16 16.67 9.05 20.10
N THR A 17 17.02 8.50 18.94
CA THR A 17 17.21 9.21 17.67
C THR A 17 16.21 8.65 16.66
N PRO A 18 14.96 9.16 16.63
CA PRO A 18 13.91 8.59 15.82
C PRO A 18 13.98 9.06 14.36
N THR A 19 13.65 8.16 13.44
CA THR A 19 13.31 8.46 12.04
C THR A 19 11.97 7.82 11.69
N TRP A 20 11.41 8.18 10.54
CA TRP A 20 10.12 7.63 10.08
C TRP A 20 10.11 7.31 8.60
N ILE A 21 9.29 6.34 8.22
CA ILE A 21 8.96 6.04 6.82
C ILE A 21 7.46 5.79 6.70
N VAL A 22 6.85 6.27 5.62
CA VAL A 22 5.41 6.16 5.38
C VAL A 22 5.17 5.83 3.91
N GLY A 23 4.04 5.20 3.62
CA GLY A 23 3.58 4.97 2.25
C GLY A 23 3.59 6.25 1.41
N GLN A 24 3.92 6.13 0.12
CA GLN A 24 3.82 7.26 -0.80
C GLN A 24 2.36 7.67 -0.96
N THR A 25 2.01 8.77 -0.33
CA THR A 25 0.73 9.46 -0.52
C THR A 25 1.04 10.88 -0.97
N SER A 26 0.12 11.53 -1.68
CA SER A 26 0.24 12.94 -2.08
C SER A 26 0.07 13.90 -0.88
N SER A 27 0.63 13.55 0.28
CA SER A 27 0.61 14.34 1.51
C SER A 27 1.98 14.98 1.75
N ASP A 28 1.98 16.13 2.43
CA ASP A 28 3.18 16.92 2.75
C ASP A 28 4.16 16.22 3.69
N TYR A 29 3.83 15.02 4.19
CA TYR A 29 4.67 14.21 5.08
C TYR A 29 5.31 13.00 4.38
N SER A 30 5.13 12.88 3.06
CA SER A 30 5.70 11.78 2.28
C SER A 30 7.19 11.98 2.01
N LYS A 31 7.99 10.98 2.36
CA LYS A 31 9.39 10.87 1.90
C LYS A 31 9.41 10.31 0.49
N THR A 32 10.26 10.86 -0.37
CA THR A 32 10.62 10.24 -1.64
C THR A 32 11.23 8.85 -1.42
N ILE A 33 11.22 7.99 -2.43
CA ILE A 33 11.82 6.62 -2.32
C ILE A 33 13.28 6.72 -1.85
N VAL A 34 14.05 7.65 -2.43
CA VAL A 34 15.46 7.87 -2.09
C VAL A 34 15.63 8.28 -0.62
N GLU A 35 14.77 9.14 -0.09
CA GLU A 35 14.81 9.53 1.32
C GLU A 35 14.41 8.39 2.26
N GLN A 36 13.50 7.51 1.85
CA GLN A 36 13.14 6.32 2.62
C GLN A 36 14.29 5.32 2.67
N GLU A 37 14.95 5.06 1.54
CA GLU A 37 16.14 4.21 1.46
C GLU A 37 17.27 4.76 2.33
N GLN A 38 17.54 6.07 2.25
CA GLN A 38 18.56 6.70 3.09
C GLN A 38 18.23 6.59 4.58
N ALA A 39 16.95 6.73 4.96
CA ALA A 39 16.53 6.57 6.35
C ALA A 39 16.75 5.13 6.86
N LEU A 40 16.52 4.12 6.01
CA LEU A 40 16.77 2.72 6.32
C LEU A 40 18.28 2.41 6.45
N ILE A 41 19.10 2.96 5.56
CA ILE A 41 20.57 2.85 5.65
C ILE A 41 21.05 3.47 6.96
N ASN A 42 20.63 4.70 7.26
CA ASN A 42 21.01 5.39 8.49
C ASN A 42 20.52 4.66 9.76
N PHE A 43 19.37 3.99 9.70
CA PHE A 43 18.89 3.15 10.79
C PHE A 43 19.76 1.90 10.97
N ARG A 44 20.22 1.30 9.88
CA ARG A 44 21.14 0.15 9.91
C ARG A 44 22.53 0.53 10.44
N ASP A 45 23.00 1.74 10.14
CA ASP A 45 24.30 2.27 10.56
C ASP A 45 24.25 2.95 11.95
N ASP A 46 23.24 2.63 12.76
CA ASP A 46 23.00 3.14 14.12
C ASP A 46 22.91 4.68 14.25
N GLN A 47 22.74 5.41 13.14
CA GLN A 47 22.50 6.86 13.17
C GLN A 47 21.11 7.17 13.73
N TYR A 48 20.15 6.29 13.46
CA TYR A 48 18.84 6.27 14.07
C TYR A 48 18.66 4.97 14.85
N ASN A 49 18.14 5.05 16.07
CA ASN A 49 17.89 3.87 16.90
C ASN A 49 16.39 3.59 17.12
N VAL A 50 15.51 4.40 16.54
CA VAL A 50 14.06 4.15 16.49
C VAL A 50 13.55 4.42 15.07
N LEU A 51 12.91 3.43 14.46
CA LEU A 51 12.22 3.57 13.18
C LEU A 51 10.70 3.53 13.41
N VAL A 52 10.01 4.61 13.08
CA VAL A 52 8.55 4.70 13.10
C VAL A 52 8.01 4.49 11.69
N ALA A 53 7.17 3.49 11.49
CA ALA A 53 6.69 3.15 10.16
C ALA A 53 5.19 2.86 10.09
N THR A 54 4.61 3.03 8.91
CA THR A 54 3.31 2.44 8.56
C THR A 54 3.50 1.00 8.03
N ASP A 55 2.41 0.42 7.54
CA ASP A 55 2.36 -0.86 6.82
C ASP A 55 3.38 -1.05 5.69
N ILE A 56 3.98 0.02 5.16
CA ILE A 56 5.02 -0.03 4.11
C ILE A 56 6.21 -0.93 4.49
N VAL A 57 6.47 -1.15 5.79
CA VAL A 57 7.58 -1.99 6.28
C VAL A 57 7.25 -3.49 6.30
N GLN A 58 6.00 -3.89 6.04
CA GLN A 58 5.64 -5.32 6.16
C GLN A 58 6.29 -6.20 5.10
N GLU A 59 6.47 -5.72 3.87
CA GLU A 59 7.01 -6.53 2.77
C GLU A 59 8.01 -5.76 1.91
N GLY A 60 9.07 -6.44 1.47
CA GLY A 60 10.01 -5.95 0.46
C GLY A 60 11.06 -4.93 0.92
N LEU A 61 10.87 -4.25 2.06
CA LEU A 61 11.90 -3.36 2.63
C LEU A 61 12.91 -4.12 3.50
N ASP A 62 14.19 -3.85 3.24
CA ASP A 62 15.30 -4.42 4.00
C ASP A 62 15.58 -3.61 5.27
N VAL A 63 14.75 -3.82 6.29
CA VAL A 63 14.93 -3.24 7.62
C VAL A 63 15.90 -4.10 8.43
N ALA A 64 16.86 -3.42 9.07
CA ALA A 64 17.82 -4.04 9.98
C ALA A 64 17.13 -4.85 11.10
N GLU A 65 17.84 -5.82 11.66
CA GLU A 65 17.33 -6.61 12.79
C GLU A 65 17.12 -5.72 14.01
N CYS A 66 15.94 -5.82 14.62
CA CYS A 66 15.56 -5.02 15.77
C CYS A 66 15.62 -5.83 17.07
N SER A 67 16.04 -5.20 18.16
CA SER A 67 15.85 -5.76 19.52
C SER A 67 14.39 -5.63 19.99
N TYR A 68 13.65 -4.66 19.46
CA TYR A 68 12.26 -4.43 19.83
C TYR A 68 11.43 -4.12 18.59
N VAL A 69 10.31 -4.81 18.44
CA VAL A 69 9.28 -4.48 17.45
C VAL A 69 7.98 -4.22 18.19
N ILE A 70 7.43 -3.03 18.00
CA ILE A 70 6.20 -2.59 18.66
C ILE A 70 5.16 -2.25 17.59
N ARG A 71 4.06 -2.99 17.59
CA ARG A 71 2.85 -2.64 16.82
C ARG A 71 1.93 -1.84 17.71
N TYR A 72 1.68 -0.59 17.34
CA TYR A 72 0.82 0.31 18.10
C TYR A 72 -0.51 0.50 17.37
N GLU A 73 -1.60 -0.04 17.92
CA GLU A 73 -2.96 -0.02 17.36
C GLU A 73 -3.02 -0.44 15.87
N PHE A 74 -2.13 -1.35 15.47
CA PHE A 74 -2.00 -1.80 14.09
C PHE A 74 -1.95 -3.33 14.00
N VAL A 75 -2.99 -3.92 13.41
CA VAL A 75 -3.08 -5.36 13.13
C VAL A 75 -3.50 -5.62 11.67
N SER A 76 -2.60 -6.23 10.92
CA SER A 76 -2.73 -6.72 9.54
C SER A 76 -3.31 -8.14 9.53
N ASP A 77 -3.01 -8.93 8.51
CA ASP A 77 -3.20 -10.38 8.47
C ASP A 77 -2.12 -11.16 9.25
N GLU A 78 -2.25 -12.50 9.24
CA GLU A 78 -1.31 -13.44 9.85
C GLU A 78 0.08 -13.39 9.21
N ILE A 79 0.17 -13.21 7.89
CA ILE A 79 1.45 -13.10 7.17
C ILE A 79 2.22 -11.87 7.67
N GLY A 80 1.59 -10.69 7.66
CA GLY A 80 2.20 -9.46 8.16
C GLY A 80 2.53 -9.51 9.65
N THR A 81 1.81 -10.34 10.43
CA THR A 81 2.13 -10.61 11.84
C THR A 81 3.41 -11.42 11.97
N VAL A 82 3.56 -12.51 11.22
CA VAL A 82 4.78 -13.33 11.17
C VAL A 82 5.97 -12.51 10.65
N GLN A 83 5.80 -11.73 9.58
CA GLN A 83 6.86 -10.90 8.98
C GLN A 83 7.34 -9.82 9.94
N SER A 84 6.41 -9.10 10.59
CA SER A 84 6.76 -8.08 11.60
C SER A 84 7.49 -8.69 12.79
N ARG A 85 7.05 -9.86 13.27
CA ARG A 85 7.75 -10.61 14.32
C ARG A 85 9.14 -11.06 13.86
N GLY A 86 9.29 -11.41 12.59
CA GLY A 86 10.56 -11.71 11.96
C GLY A 86 11.56 -10.55 11.89
N ARG A 87 11.18 -9.31 12.24
CA ARG A 87 12.14 -8.20 12.41
C ARG A 87 12.74 -8.15 13.82
N ALA A 88 12.11 -8.78 14.80
CA ALA A 88 12.67 -8.98 16.14
C ALA A 88 13.55 -10.24 16.13
N ARG A 89 14.78 -10.11 15.60
CA ARG A 89 15.73 -11.24 15.46
C ARG A 89 17.04 -11.07 16.25
N ALA A 90 17.32 -9.88 16.75
CA ALA A 90 18.49 -9.67 17.60
C ALA A 90 18.43 -10.56 18.85
N GLU A 91 19.59 -10.84 19.46
CA GLU A 91 19.66 -11.58 20.72
C GLU A 91 18.81 -10.88 21.80
N ASN A 92 18.00 -11.65 22.53
CA ASN A 92 17.05 -11.14 23.52
C ASN A 92 16.02 -10.13 22.96
N SER A 93 15.67 -10.26 21.68
CA SER A 93 14.65 -9.41 21.07
C SER A 93 13.24 -9.69 21.61
N SER A 94 12.37 -8.68 21.53
CA SER A 94 10.98 -8.77 21.98
C SER A 94 10.01 -8.16 20.98
N TYR A 95 8.83 -8.77 20.89
CA TYR A 95 7.74 -8.35 20.01
C TYR A 95 6.50 -8.00 20.84
N TYR A 96 5.98 -6.80 20.64
CA TYR A 96 4.83 -6.29 21.39
C TYR A 96 3.72 -5.82 20.45
N LEU A 97 2.49 -6.17 20.80
CA LEU A 97 1.29 -5.51 20.30
C LEU A 97 0.70 -4.67 21.45
N ILE A 98 0.60 -3.36 21.21
CA ILE A 98 -0.10 -2.43 22.09
C ILE A 98 -1.43 -2.10 21.42
N THR A 99 -2.51 -2.62 21.98
CA THR A 99 -3.87 -2.30 21.53
C THR A 99 -4.83 -2.32 22.72
N SER A 100 -5.96 -1.64 22.56
CA SER A 100 -7.05 -1.63 23.52
C SER A 100 -7.71 -3.03 23.62
N THR A 101 -8.01 -3.46 24.85
CA THR A 101 -8.75 -4.72 25.10
C THR A 101 -10.08 -4.74 24.36
N ASP A 102 -10.45 -5.91 23.81
CA ASP A 102 -11.67 -6.16 23.03
C ASP A 102 -11.86 -5.30 21.77
N SER A 103 -10.84 -4.57 21.35
CA SER A 103 -10.85 -3.81 20.10
C SER A 103 -10.93 -4.73 18.88
N VAL A 104 -11.23 -4.14 17.72
CA VAL A 104 -11.19 -4.85 16.43
C VAL A 104 -9.79 -5.41 16.18
N ASN A 105 -8.74 -4.66 16.54
CA ASN A 105 -7.35 -5.08 16.43
C ASN A 105 -7.05 -6.27 17.35
N HIS A 106 -7.52 -6.24 18.61
CA HIS A 106 -7.35 -7.34 19.56
C HIS A 106 -7.95 -8.65 19.00
N LYS A 107 -9.21 -8.61 18.57
CA LYS A 107 -9.91 -9.78 18.00
C LYS A 107 -9.25 -10.27 16.71
N ARG A 108 -8.75 -9.34 15.89
CA ARG A 108 -8.03 -9.68 14.66
C ARG A 108 -6.71 -10.40 14.96
N GLU A 109 -5.95 -9.95 15.96
CA GLU A 109 -4.71 -10.61 16.38
C GLU A 109 -4.99 -12.03 16.90
N GLU A 110 -6.05 -12.22 17.70
CA GLU A 110 -6.45 -13.56 18.15
C GLU A 110 -6.80 -14.48 16.97
N ALA A 111 -7.48 -13.95 15.95
CA ALA A 111 -7.79 -14.69 14.73
C ALA A 111 -6.52 -14.98 13.90
N ASN A 112 -5.58 -14.03 13.80
CA ASN A 112 -4.31 -14.22 13.11
C ASN A 112 -3.49 -15.36 13.73
N ARG A 113 -3.44 -15.45 15.07
CA ARG A 113 -2.73 -16.54 15.76
C ARG A 113 -3.31 -17.91 15.44
N LYS A 114 -4.64 -18.00 15.31
CA LYS A 114 -5.30 -19.25 14.89
C LYS A 114 -4.94 -19.61 13.45
N ARG A 115 -5.01 -18.64 12.52
CA ARG A 115 -4.61 -18.84 11.13
C ARG A 115 -3.13 -19.21 10.97
N GLU A 116 -2.26 -18.67 11.80
CA GLU A 116 -0.84 -19.03 11.81
C GLU A 116 -0.63 -20.51 12.14
N ILE A 117 -1.36 -21.03 13.14
CA ILE A 117 -1.34 -22.46 13.49
C ILE A 117 -1.90 -23.31 12.35
N GLU A 118 -3.05 -22.92 11.80
CA GLU A 118 -3.67 -23.61 10.66
C GLU A 118 -2.75 -23.66 9.44
N MET A 119 -1.99 -22.59 9.18
CA MET A 119 -1.01 -22.51 8.10
C MET A 119 0.15 -23.49 8.32
N ASP A 120 0.72 -23.53 9.54
CA ASP A 120 1.80 -24.46 9.89
C ASP A 120 1.34 -25.92 9.80
N ASP A 121 0.12 -26.21 10.27
CA ASP A 121 -0.47 -27.55 10.17
C ASP A 121 -0.74 -27.95 8.71
N ALA A 122 -1.21 -27.02 7.87
CA ALA A 122 -1.38 -27.25 6.44
C ALA A 122 -0.04 -27.60 5.77
N ILE A 123 1.05 -26.88 6.07
CA ILE A 123 2.38 -27.18 5.53
C ILE A 123 2.81 -28.59 5.91
N LYS A 124 2.67 -28.99 7.19
CA LYS A 124 3.02 -30.34 7.66
C LYS A 124 2.20 -31.44 7.00
N ILE A 125 0.94 -31.17 6.64
CA ILE A 125 0.12 -32.11 5.88
C ILE A 125 0.68 -32.26 4.47
N TRP A 126 1.03 -31.15 3.83
CA TRP A 126 1.55 -31.12 2.46
C TRP A 126 2.91 -31.80 2.37
N GLU A 127 3.80 -31.61 3.34
CA GLU A 127 5.10 -32.31 3.42
C GLU A 127 4.98 -33.83 3.54
N LYS A 128 3.88 -34.34 4.10
CA LYS A 128 3.61 -35.77 4.25
C LYS A 128 2.81 -36.38 3.10
N THR A 129 2.27 -35.54 2.23
CA THR A 129 1.45 -35.98 1.11
C THR A 129 2.36 -36.61 0.05
N ASP A 130 1.91 -37.71 -0.55
CA ASP A 130 2.63 -38.33 -1.66
C ASP A 130 2.81 -37.34 -2.82
N HIS A 131 3.98 -37.36 -3.45
CA HIS A 131 4.35 -36.37 -4.46
C HIS A 131 3.42 -36.39 -5.68
N ASP A 132 2.99 -37.57 -6.13
CA ASP A 132 2.11 -37.68 -7.29
C ASP A 132 0.70 -37.20 -6.96
N GLU A 133 0.22 -37.50 -5.76
CA GLU A 133 -1.05 -36.99 -5.26
C GLU A 133 -1.04 -35.47 -5.10
N PHE A 134 0.03 -34.91 -4.52
CA PHE A 134 0.24 -33.47 -4.41
C PHE A 134 0.18 -32.79 -5.79
N LYS A 135 0.94 -33.32 -6.75
CA LYS A 135 1.01 -32.78 -8.11
C LYS A 135 -0.37 -32.78 -8.77
N ARG A 136 -1.12 -33.87 -8.62
CA ARG A 136 -2.49 -33.98 -9.14
C ARG A 136 -3.42 -32.93 -8.53
N GLN A 137 -3.34 -32.68 -7.22
CA GLN A 137 -4.14 -31.64 -6.57
C GLN A 137 -3.78 -30.24 -7.06
N VAL A 138 -2.49 -29.94 -7.20
CA VAL A 138 -2.01 -28.66 -7.76
C VAL A 138 -2.54 -28.47 -9.18
N GLU A 139 -2.39 -29.47 -10.06
CA GLU A 139 -2.88 -29.40 -11.44
C GLU A 139 -4.39 -29.16 -11.52
N ASN A 140 -5.17 -29.88 -10.71
CA ASN A 140 -6.61 -29.68 -10.64
C ASN A 140 -6.97 -28.25 -10.22
N LYS A 141 -6.28 -27.71 -9.19
CA LYS A 141 -6.55 -26.36 -8.70
C LYS A 141 -6.13 -25.30 -9.70
N THR A 142 -5.01 -25.49 -10.38
CA THR A 142 -4.55 -24.61 -11.46
C THR A 142 -5.57 -24.54 -12.59
N ASN A 143 -6.10 -25.67 -13.04
CA ASN A 143 -7.11 -25.70 -14.09
C ASN A 143 -8.41 -25.00 -13.67
N GLU A 144 -8.84 -25.21 -12.42
CA GLU A 144 -10.01 -24.50 -11.86
C GLU A 144 -9.79 -22.97 -11.88
N LEU A 145 -8.63 -22.50 -11.44
CA LEU A 145 -8.31 -21.07 -11.41
C LEU A 145 -8.18 -20.45 -12.81
N ILE A 146 -7.61 -21.18 -13.77
CA ILE A 146 -7.56 -20.76 -15.18
C ILE A 146 -8.97 -20.54 -15.70
N HIS A 147 -9.90 -21.47 -15.45
CA HIS A 147 -11.28 -21.33 -15.90
C HIS A 147 -12.01 -20.15 -15.25
N ILE A 148 -11.76 -19.87 -13.96
CA ILE A 148 -12.33 -18.69 -13.30
C ILE A 148 -11.82 -17.42 -13.98
N TRP A 149 -10.51 -17.31 -14.17
CA TRP A 149 -9.88 -16.15 -14.78
C TRP A 149 -10.33 -15.91 -16.23
N GLU A 150 -10.45 -16.98 -17.04
CA GLU A 150 -10.97 -16.90 -18.41
C GLU A 150 -12.38 -16.29 -18.44
N ASN A 151 -13.24 -16.72 -17.52
CA ASN A 151 -14.61 -16.20 -17.41
C ASN A 151 -14.63 -14.73 -16.96
N GLU A 152 -13.78 -14.34 -16.02
CA GLU A 152 -13.66 -12.94 -15.57
C GLU A 152 -13.19 -12.03 -16.70
N ILE A 153 -12.19 -12.45 -17.48
CA ILE A 153 -11.72 -11.71 -18.66
C ILE A 153 -12.82 -11.57 -19.70
N LEU A 154 -13.56 -12.64 -19.99
CA LEU A 154 -14.68 -12.59 -20.93
C LEU A 154 -15.77 -11.62 -20.46
N ALA A 155 -16.07 -11.60 -19.16
CA ALA A 155 -17.02 -10.67 -18.57
C ALA A 155 -16.53 -9.21 -18.66
N GLU A 156 -15.25 -8.95 -18.36
CA GLU A 156 -14.65 -7.62 -18.48
C GLU A 156 -14.68 -7.10 -19.92
N HIS A 157 -14.29 -7.93 -20.89
CA HIS A 157 -14.35 -7.57 -22.30
C HIS A 157 -15.78 -7.26 -22.76
N THR A 158 -16.76 -8.05 -22.32
CA THR A 158 -18.18 -7.83 -22.62
C THR A 158 -18.68 -6.50 -22.06
N LEU A 159 -18.30 -6.18 -20.81
CA LEU A 159 -18.63 -4.89 -20.19
C LEU A 159 -17.97 -3.71 -20.91
N LEU A 160 -16.70 -3.85 -21.31
CA LEU A 160 -15.98 -2.82 -22.07
C LEU A 160 -16.59 -2.58 -23.46
N SER A 161 -17.04 -3.64 -24.15
CA SER A 161 -17.77 -3.47 -25.42
C SER A 161 -19.11 -2.77 -25.23
N ALA A 162 -19.87 -3.13 -24.19
CA ALA A 162 -21.13 -2.46 -23.87
C ALA A 162 -20.95 -0.99 -23.44
N GLN A 163 -19.83 -0.65 -22.78
CA GLN A 163 -19.47 0.73 -22.45
C GLN A 163 -19.07 1.56 -23.69
N ARG A 164 -18.38 0.96 -24.67
CA ARG A 164 -18.05 1.62 -25.94
C ARG A 164 -19.29 1.93 -26.78
N GLU A 165 -20.29 1.04 -26.75
CA GLU A 165 -21.59 1.31 -27.40
C GLU A 165 -22.37 2.47 -26.74
N ASN A 166 -22.02 2.84 -25.51
CA ASN A 166 -22.58 3.98 -24.77
C ASN A 166 -21.84 5.31 -24.99
N GLU A 167 -20.94 5.46 -25.97
CA GLU A 167 -20.22 6.72 -26.26
C GLU A 167 -21.10 7.90 -26.75
N ASN A 168 -22.43 7.76 -26.75
CA ASN A 168 -23.39 8.83 -27.04
C ASN A 168 -23.98 9.50 -25.76
N VAL A 169 -23.25 9.51 -24.64
CA VAL A 169 -23.69 10.26 -23.44
C VAL A 169 -23.53 11.77 -23.71
N LYS A 170 -24.67 12.45 -23.91
CA LYS A 170 -24.74 13.91 -23.92
C LYS A 170 -24.76 14.43 -22.48
N GLY A 171 -23.85 15.35 -22.14
CA GLY A 171 -23.85 16.02 -20.85
C GLY A 171 -22.82 17.16 -20.76
N ILE A 172 -22.87 17.91 -19.67
CA ILE A 172 -22.07 19.13 -19.45
C ILE A 172 -21.14 18.91 -18.25
N ILE A 173 -19.91 19.41 -18.36
CA ILE A 173 -18.89 19.45 -17.30
C ILE A 173 -19.07 20.77 -16.54
N CYS A 174 -19.35 20.67 -15.24
CA CYS A 174 -19.54 21.85 -14.37
C CYS A 174 -18.51 21.89 -13.24
N CYS A 175 -18.14 23.10 -12.81
CA CYS A 175 -17.34 23.30 -11.61
C CYS A 175 -18.14 22.91 -10.36
N LYS A 176 -17.64 21.96 -9.56
CA LYS A 176 -18.33 21.49 -8.35
C LYS A 176 -18.62 22.59 -7.31
N LYS A 177 -17.80 23.65 -7.26
CA LYS A 177 -17.92 24.71 -6.24
C LYS A 177 -18.95 25.79 -6.58
N CYS A 178 -19.00 26.23 -7.84
CA CYS A 178 -19.84 27.34 -8.28
C CYS A 178 -20.88 26.96 -9.34
N ASN A 179 -20.93 25.68 -9.72
CA ASN A 179 -21.79 25.12 -10.76
C ASN A 179 -21.61 25.74 -12.16
N TYR A 180 -20.51 26.48 -12.39
CA TYR A 180 -20.22 27.11 -13.67
C TYR A 180 -19.93 26.08 -14.76
N GLU A 181 -20.51 26.27 -15.94
CA GLU A 181 -20.38 25.37 -17.09
C GLU A 181 -19.06 25.53 -17.83
N LEU A 182 -18.23 24.49 -17.77
CA LEU A 182 -16.89 24.49 -18.34
C LEU A 182 -16.86 23.95 -19.78
N GLY A 183 -17.70 22.97 -20.12
CA GLY A 183 -17.71 22.37 -21.46
C GLY A 183 -18.60 21.15 -21.57
N GLU A 184 -18.52 20.44 -22.69
CA GLU A 184 -19.30 19.23 -22.94
C GLU A 184 -18.52 17.98 -22.54
N ILE A 185 -19.23 16.93 -22.11
CA ILE A 185 -18.63 15.61 -21.82
C ILE A 185 -17.96 15.02 -23.07
N ALA A 186 -18.44 15.36 -24.27
CA ALA A 186 -17.84 14.94 -25.54
C ALA A 186 -16.37 15.41 -25.71
N TRP A 187 -15.94 16.42 -24.95
CA TRP A 187 -14.56 16.90 -24.96
C TRP A 187 -13.61 16.04 -24.11
N LEU A 188 -14.15 15.13 -23.28
CA LEU A 188 -13.34 14.19 -22.51
C LEU A 188 -12.88 13.02 -23.38
N LYS A 189 -11.59 12.71 -23.29
CA LYS A 189 -10.96 11.54 -23.88
C LYS A 189 -10.27 10.75 -22.79
N ARG A 190 -10.51 9.45 -22.73
CA ARG A 190 -9.85 8.55 -21.79
C ARG A 190 -8.56 8.00 -22.42
N ARG A 191 -7.45 8.05 -21.68
CA ARG A 191 -6.21 7.33 -22.00
C ARG A 191 -5.79 6.57 -20.75
N ASN A 192 -5.83 5.23 -20.81
CA ASN A 192 -5.65 4.33 -19.67
C ASN A 192 -6.66 4.63 -18.54
N THR A 193 -6.16 5.00 -17.36
CA THR A 193 -6.97 5.37 -16.18
C THR A 193 -7.27 6.86 -16.09
N ALA A 194 -6.66 7.69 -16.95
CA ALA A 194 -6.78 9.14 -16.91
C ALA A 194 -7.74 9.68 -17.97
N TYR A 195 -8.43 10.76 -17.63
CA TYR A 195 -9.29 11.52 -18.54
C TYR A 195 -8.64 12.85 -18.88
N PHE A 196 -8.72 13.23 -20.15
CA PHE A 196 -8.10 14.43 -20.72
C PHE A 196 -9.16 15.24 -21.45
N ILE A 197 -9.00 16.56 -21.48
CA ILE A 197 -9.88 17.47 -22.24
C ILE A 197 -9.08 18.02 -23.41
N THR A 198 -9.59 17.84 -24.63
CA THR A 198 -8.88 18.24 -25.85
C THR A 198 -9.34 19.58 -26.41
N ASN A 199 -10.43 20.16 -25.91
CA ASN A 199 -11.00 21.40 -26.44
C ASN A 199 -10.37 22.64 -25.78
N GLU A 200 -9.81 23.53 -26.61
CA GLU A 200 -9.18 24.78 -26.16
C GLU A 200 -10.12 25.72 -25.39
N ASN A 201 -11.42 25.72 -25.68
CA ASN A 201 -12.38 26.59 -25.00
C ASN A 201 -12.58 26.23 -23.53
N PHE A 202 -12.30 24.99 -23.13
CA PHE A 202 -12.26 24.61 -21.72
C PHE A 202 -11.16 25.38 -21.01
N PHE A 203 -9.96 25.45 -21.59
CA PHE A 203 -8.81 26.09 -20.97
C PHE A 203 -8.97 27.62 -20.86
N LYS A 204 -9.73 28.25 -21.76
CA LYS A 204 -10.09 29.68 -21.65
C LYS A 204 -10.96 29.99 -20.42
N LYS A 205 -11.66 29.00 -19.87
CA LYS A 205 -12.54 29.11 -18.70
C LYS A 205 -11.86 28.67 -17.39
N THR A 206 -10.60 28.25 -17.45
CA THR A 206 -9.86 27.72 -16.29
C THR A 206 -8.53 28.43 -16.11
N ILE A 207 -8.01 28.45 -14.88
CA ILE A 207 -6.67 28.96 -14.58
C ILE A 207 -5.79 27.77 -14.22
N VAL A 208 -4.65 27.63 -14.88
CA VAL A 208 -3.63 26.62 -14.54
C VAL A 208 -2.75 27.20 -13.45
N SER A 209 -2.83 26.66 -12.24
CA SER A 209 -1.88 26.95 -11.17
C SER A 209 -0.82 25.85 -11.11
N ALA A 210 0.45 26.22 -10.99
CA ALA A 210 1.52 25.26 -10.73
C ALA A 210 1.21 24.51 -9.42
N THR A 211 1.27 23.18 -9.46
CA THR A 211 1.25 22.38 -8.24
C THR A 211 2.68 22.25 -7.71
N PRO A 212 2.88 22.27 -6.38
CA PRO A 212 4.21 22.22 -5.78
C PRO A 212 4.97 20.91 -6.08
N TYR A 213 4.29 19.89 -6.59
CA TYR A 213 4.84 18.58 -6.94
C TYR A 213 4.93 18.38 -8.45
N THR A 214 5.58 19.31 -9.16
CA THR A 214 5.91 19.07 -10.57
C THR A 214 7.17 18.23 -10.61
N ARG A 215 7.05 16.92 -10.90
CA ARG A 215 8.17 16.15 -11.46
C ARG A 215 8.54 16.84 -12.77
N VAL A 216 9.57 17.68 -12.74
CA VAL A 216 10.18 18.25 -13.94
C VAL A 216 10.86 17.10 -14.67
N GLN A 217 10.10 16.39 -15.50
CA GLN A 217 10.67 15.85 -16.72
C GLN A 217 10.45 16.94 -17.76
N GLU A 218 11.53 17.64 -18.11
CA GLU A 218 11.57 18.48 -19.30
C GLU A 218 11.14 17.62 -20.50
N ILE A 219 9.86 17.68 -20.87
CA ILE A 219 9.42 17.26 -22.19
C ILE A 219 9.81 18.42 -23.11
N LEU A 220 11.07 18.39 -23.54
CA LEU A 220 11.53 19.12 -24.72
C LEU A 220 10.73 18.58 -25.91
N PHE A 221 9.65 19.28 -26.28
CA PHE A 221 9.12 19.18 -27.63
C PHE A 221 10.14 19.81 -28.57
N LYS A 222 10.85 18.97 -29.34
CA LYS A 222 11.46 19.38 -30.61
C LYS A 222 10.42 19.31 -31.72
#